data_AF-A0A8T4KC80-F1
#
_entry.id   AF-A0A8T4KC80-F1
#
_cell.length_a   1.000
_cell.length_b   1.000
_cell.length_c   1.000
_cell.angle_alpha   90.00
_cell.angle_beta   90.00
_cell.angle_gamma   90.00
#
_symmetry.space_group_name_H-M   'P 1'
#
loop_
_entity.id
_entity.type
_entity.pdbx_description
1 polymer ?
#
loop_
_entity_poly.entity_id
_entity_poly.type
_entity_poly.pdbx_seq_one_letter_code
_entity_poly.pdbx_strand_id
1 'polypeptide(L)'
;MNILLVVDSMQVVKELNGKMMAINAEEKQIFSGLALKIMRSLSEGEKYPKQISRELKINEQKIYYHVRQLEKKGFVKITRKEEKSGALAKLYKLSSPAFVARFGEFREARRIPRSGFEPFIKNGLFSAKIIVGSPDPHGPEKARSRDITFAVDLALFLGTFLAKVEAPAVIEDKDTRSEDLRNNLIVIGGPVTNKVMKMVNEKLPVRFDAKKNIISKNKVYKNDDCGFIAKADSPFGPGKILVIAGKRYSGTKAAVLAFIRHFDSIENKNFTVVEGLDNDGDGEIDGVRILE
;
A
#
# COMPACT_ATOMS: atom_id res chain seq x y z
N MET A 1 14.40 2.39 1.22
CA MET A 1 14.66 0.97 1.58
C MET A 1 15.80 0.49 0.70
N ASN A 2 17.03 0.42 1.21
CA ASN A 2 18.20 0.03 0.42
C ASN A 2 18.50 -1.45 0.71
N ILE A 3 17.88 -2.35 -0.06
CA ILE A 3 18.19 -3.77 0.05
C ILE A 3 19.50 -4.03 -0.70
N LEU A 4 20.55 -4.29 0.05
CA LEU A 4 21.74 -4.97 -0.41
C LEU A 4 21.78 -6.32 0.33
N LEU A 5 21.56 -7.42 -0.37
CA LEU A 5 21.74 -8.77 0.17
C LEU A 5 22.89 -9.43 -0.61
N VAL A 6 23.97 -9.69 0.11
CA VAL A 6 25.16 -10.40 -0.37
C VAL A 6 25.29 -11.67 0.45
N VAL A 7 25.00 -12.83 -0.15
CA VAL A 7 25.64 -14.11 0.18
C VAL A 7 25.67 -14.97 -1.10
N ASP A 8 26.89 -15.35 -1.50
CA ASP A 8 27.37 -16.24 -2.56
C ASP A 8 26.61 -16.48 -3.88
N SER A 9 27.36 -16.33 -4.99
CA SER A 9 27.03 -16.53 -6.42
C SER A 9 26.46 -15.34 -7.21
N MET A 10 27.26 -14.28 -7.31
CA MET A 10 26.88 -12.99 -7.91
C MET A 10 26.63 -13.06 -9.43
N GLN A 11 25.46 -12.60 -9.89
CA GLN A 11 25.20 -12.11 -11.26
C GLN A 11 24.53 -10.73 -11.17
N VAL A 12 25.02 -9.77 -11.94
CA VAL A 12 24.50 -8.40 -12.01
C VAL A 12 23.75 -8.24 -13.32
N VAL A 13 22.54 -7.68 -13.27
CA VAL A 13 21.74 -7.38 -14.46
C VAL A 13 21.74 -5.87 -14.74
N LYS A 14 22.06 -5.48 -15.98
CA LYS A 14 21.87 -4.12 -16.52
C LYS A 14 20.57 -4.10 -17.33
N GLU A 15 19.73 -3.09 -17.12
CA GLU A 15 18.49 -2.92 -17.87
C GLU A 15 18.71 -2.05 -19.11
N LEU A 16 18.43 -2.60 -20.29
CA LEU A 16 18.33 -1.89 -21.57
C LEU A 16 17.28 -2.62 -22.41
N ASN A 17 16.15 -1.97 -22.69
CA ASN A 17 15.12 -2.43 -23.63
C ASN A 17 14.56 -3.85 -23.38
N GLY A 18 14.24 -4.19 -22.13
CA GLY A 18 13.42 -5.38 -21.83
C GLY A 18 14.04 -6.75 -22.12
N LYS A 19 15.33 -6.84 -22.44
CA LYS A 19 16.07 -8.10 -22.53
C LYS A 19 17.08 -8.21 -21.39
N MET A 20 16.97 -9.27 -20.60
CA MET A 20 17.95 -9.61 -19.56
C MET A 20 19.21 -10.17 -20.22
N MET A 21 20.38 -9.59 -19.91
CA MET A 21 21.68 -10.18 -20.24
C MET A 21 22.43 -10.51 -18.95
N ALA A 22 22.91 -11.75 -18.86
CA ALA A 22 23.70 -12.25 -17.74
C ALA A 22 25.17 -11.81 -17.86
N ILE A 23 25.78 -11.47 -16.73
CA ILE A 23 27.23 -11.21 -16.63
C ILE A 23 27.89 -12.42 -15.96
N ASN A 24 29.00 -12.89 -16.55
CA ASN A 24 29.68 -14.13 -16.16
C ASN A 24 30.50 -14.00 -14.85
N ALA A 25 30.81 -15.16 -14.26
CA ALA A 25 31.39 -15.33 -12.93
C ALA A 25 32.79 -14.68 -12.71
N GLU A 26 33.53 -14.34 -13.78
CA GLU A 26 34.84 -13.67 -13.70
C GLU A 26 34.76 -12.24 -13.11
N GLU A 27 33.55 -11.68 -13.02
CA GLU A 27 33.31 -10.34 -12.50
C GLU A 27 33.13 -10.24 -10.96
N LYS A 28 33.19 -11.37 -10.23
CA LYS A 28 33.01 -11.42 -8.76
C LYS A 28 33.97 -10.53 -7.95
N GLN A 29 35.19 -10.26 -8.45
CA GLN A 29 36.20 -9.47 -7.72
C GLN A 29 35.84 -7.98 -7.54
N ILE A 30 34.87 -7.43 -8.27
CA ILE A 30 34.57 -5.98 -8.23
C ILE A 30 33.86 -5.61 -6.94
N PHE A 31 32.95 -6.45 -6.46
CA PHE A 31 32.05 -6.13 -5.35
C PHE A 31 32.66 -6.42 -3.99
N SER A 32 33.92 -6.04 -3.84
CA SER A 32 34.50 -5.87 -2.50
C SER A 32 33.60 -4.98 -1.65
N GLY A 33 33.64 -5.15 -0.33
CA GLY A 33 32.91 -4.27 0.59
C GLY A 33 33.25 -2.78 0.39
N LEU A 34 34.42 -2.46 -0.17
CA LEU A 34 34.80 -1.10 -0.54
C LEU A 34 34.07 -0.59 -1.78
N ALA A 35 33.98 -1.37 -2.85
CA ALA A 35 33.25 -0.97 -4.05
C ALA A 35 31.77 -0.68 -3.74
N LEU A 36 31.15 -1.49 -2.89
CA LEU A 36 29.78 -1.27 -2.40
C LEU A 36 29.64 0.03 -1.60
N LYS A 37 30.61 0.35 -0.74
CA LYS A 37 30.64 1.63 -0.01
C LYS A 37 30.80 2.82 -0.96
N ILE A 38 31.65 2.70 -1.99
CA ILE A 38 31.82 3.72 -3.03
C ILE A 38 30.51 3.92 -3.81
N MET A 39 29.86 2.84 -4.24
CA MET A 39 28.57 2.92 -4.93
C MET A 39 27.49 3.55 -4.06
N ARG A 40 27.44 3.23 -2.76
CA ARG A 40 26.52 3.86 -1.81
C ARG A 40 26.79 5.37 -1.69
N SER A 41 28.05 5.77 -1.56
CA SER A 41 28.42 7.20 -1.56
C SER A 41 27.97 7.92 -2.84
N LEU A 42 28.10 7.27 -4.00
CA LEU A 42 27.66 7.79 -5.30
C LEU A 42 26.13 7.72 -5.53
N SER A 43 25.38 7.05 -4.66
CA SER A 43 23.92 7.04 -4.72
C SER A 43 23.29 8.34 -4.21
N GLU A 44 24.04 9.11 -3.42
CA GLU A 44 23.62 10.40 -2.87
C GLU A 44 23.80 11.56 -3.87
N GLY A 45 24.54 11.34 -4.97
CA GLY A 45 24.83 12.35 -5.97
C GLY A 45 26.15 12.11 -6.69
N GLU A 46 26.48 13.00 -7.63
CA GLU A 46 27.78 12.95 -8.32
C GLU A 46 28.92 13.40 -7.40
N LYS A 47 30.01 12.63 -7.35
CA LYS A 47 31.16 12.92 -6.48
C LYS A 47 32.49 12.70 -7.22
N TYR A 48 33.50 13.45 -6.80
CA TYR A 48 34.90 13.19 -7.12
C TYR A 48 35.44 12.03 -6.29
N PRO A 49 36.36 11.20 -6.82
CA PRO A 49 37.03 10.15 -6.03
C PRO A 49 37.69 10.69 -4.76
N LYS A 50 38.22 11.91 -4.79
CA LYS A 50 38.78 12.62 -3.63
C LYS A 50 37.74 12.90 -2.53
N GLN A 51 36.50 13.21 -2.89
CA GLN A 51 35.42 13.42 -1.92
C GLN A 51 35.04 12.09 -1.26
N ILE A 52 34.93 11.02 -2.05
CA ILE A 52 34.63 9.67 -1.56
C ILE A 52 35.77 9.17 -0.64
N SER A 53 37.03 9.44 -0.98
CA SER A 53 38.21 9.17 -0.15
C SER A 53 38.10 9.81 1.24
N ARG A 54 37.75 11.10 1.30
CA ARG A 54 37.55 11.84 2.56
C ARG A 54 36.38 11.28 3.37
N GLU A 55 35.26 11.00 2.71
CA GLU A 55 34.04 10.48 3.35
C GLU A 55 34.28 9.09 3.97
N LEU A 56 34.90 8.19 3.21
CA LEU A 56 35.14 6.81 3.65
C LEU A 56 36.41 6.66 4.51
N LYS A 57 37.22 7.72 4.66
CA LYS A 57 38.54 7.71 5.32
C LYS A 57 39.47 6.64 4.76
N ILE A 58 39.50 6.50 3.43
CA ILE A 58 40.30 5.50 2.71
C ILE A 58 41.25 6.20 1.76
N ASN A 59 42.46 5.65 1.60
CA ASN A 59 43.47 6.18 0.69
C ASN A 59 42.90 6.46 -0.71
N GLU A 60 43.20 7.66 -1.24
CA GLU A 60 42.66 8.17 -2.50
C GLU A 60 43.03 7.28 -3.70
N GLN A 61 44.25 6.74 -3.77
CA GLN A 61 44.66 5.84 -4.86
C GLN A 61 43.80 4.57 -4.88
N LYS A 62 43.45 4.03 -3.71
CA LYS A 62 42.59 2.85 -3.58
C LYS A 62 41.16 3.15 -4.05
N ILE A 63 40.63 4.34 -3.74
CA ILE A 63 39.33 4.77 -4.27
C ILE A 63 39.39 4.92 -5.79
N TYR A 64 40.40 5.57 -6.34
CA TYR A 64 40.58 5.70 -7.79
C TYR A 64 40.64 4.35 -8.50
N TYR A 65 41.32 3.37 -7.92
CA TYR A 65 41.35 2.01 -8.44
C TYR A 65 39.94 1.42 -8.55
N HIS A 66 39.15 1.43 -7.47
CA HIS A 66 37.80 0.86 -7.48
C HIS A 66 36.83 1.64 -8.38
N VAL A 67 36.88 2.97 -8.38
CA VAL A 67 36.03 3.79 -9.27
C VAL A 67 36.31 3.48 -10.73
N ARG A 68 37.58 3.30 -11.14
CA ARG A 68 37.93 2.91 -12.51
C ARG A 68 37.43 1.50 -12.85
N GLN A 69 37.49 0.54 -11.93
CA GLN A 69 36.96 -0.80 -12.15
C GLN A 69 35.43 -0.78 -12.31
N LEU A 70 34.74 -0.03 -11.47
CA LEU A 70 33.29 0.18 -11.57
C LEU A 70 32.91 0.90 -12.87
N GLU A 71 33.71 1.87 -13.32
CA GLU A 71 33.50 2.61 -14.57
C GLU A 71 33.64 1.68 -15.78
N LYS A 72 34.74 0.92 -15.83
CA LYS A 72 35.03 -0.02 -16.92
C LYS A 72 33.90 -1.04 -17.12
N LYS A 73 33.21 -1.38 -16.03
CA LYS A 73 32.10 -2.36 -16.02
C LYS A 73 30.72 -1.71 -16.04
N GLY A 74 30.66 -0.39 -16.17
CA GLY A 74 29.42 0.35 -16.39
C GLY A 74 28.54 0.55 -15.16
N PHE A 75 29.04 0.32 -13.95
CA PHE A 75 28.34 0.63 -12.69
C PHE A 75 28.32 2.12 -12.37
N VAL A 76 29.38 2.81 -12.77
CA VAL A 76 29.50 4.26 -12.64
C VAL A 76 29.84 4.86 -14.01
N LYS A 77 29.48 6.11 -14.21
CA LYS A 77 29.80 6.86 -15.43
C LYS A 77 30.30 8.25 -15.08
N ILE A 78 31.16 8.78 -15.94
CA ILE A 78 31.58 10.18 -15.84
C ILE A 78 30.41 11.06 -16.26
N THR A 79 30.05 12.04 -15.43
CA THR A 79 29.05 13.05 -15.80
C THR A 79 29.70 14.30 -16.37
N ARG A 80 30.81 14.73 -15.78
CA ARG A 80 31.52 15.95 -16.14
C ARG A 80 33.03 15.79 -15.96
N LYS A 81 33.78 16.56 -16.74
CA LYS A 81 35.23 16.75 -16.58
C LYS A 81 35.47 18.23 -16.29
N GLU A 82 36.13 18.54 -15.19
CA GLU A 82 36.43 19.91 -14.76
C GLU A 82 37.92 20.07 -14.57
N GLU A 83 38.46 21.22 -14.93
CA GLU A 83 39.85 21.55 -14.65
C GLU A 83 39.96 22.07 -13.21
N LYS A 84 40.72 21.36 -12.37
CA LYS A 84 40.97 21.75 -10.97
C LYS A 84 42.46 21.70 -10.69
N SER A 85 43.01 22.84 -10.26
CA SER A 85 44.42 22.97 -9.86
C SER A 85 45.39 22.47 -10.94
N GLY A 86 45.11 22.79 -12.22
CA GLY A 86 45.94 22.39 -13.36
C GLY A 86 45.81 20.92 -13.80
N ALA A 87 44.85 20.17 -13.24
CA ALA A 87 44.59 18.78 -13.61
C ALA A 87 43.10 18.56 -13.95
N LEU A 88 42.84 17.66 -14.90
CA LEU A 88 41.49 17.29 -15.31
C LEU A 88 40.86 16.35 -14.27
N ALA A 89 39.92 16.85 -13.48
CA ALA A 89 39.16 16.10 -12.50
C ALA A 89 37.85 15.56 -13.10
N LYS A 90 37.48 14.32 -12.76
CA LYS A 90 36.26 13.65 -13.26
C LYS A 90 35.23 13.49 -12.14
N LEU A 91 34.00 13.94 -12.40
CA LEU A 91 32.83 13.66 -11.58
C LEU A 91 32.19 12.35 -12.01
N TYR A 92 31.89 11.50 -11.03
CA TYR A 92 31.28 10.20 -11.26
C TYR A 92 29.89 10.15 -10.64
N LYS A 93 28.99 9.39 -11.25
CA LYS A 93 27.70 8.98 -10.65
C LYS A 93 27.41 7.52 -10.94
N LEU A 94 26.48 6.93 -10.19
CA LEU A 94 25.92 5.63 -10.55
C LEU A 94 25.27 5.67 -11.94
N SER A 95 25.50 4.65 -12.74
CA SER A 95 24.92 4.58 -14.08
C SER A 95 23.40 4.39 -14.05
N SER A 96 22.89 3.76 -12.99
CA SER A 96 21.49 3.43 -12.71
C SER A 96 21.13 3.76 -11.25
N PRO A 97 19.83 3.99 -10.94
CA PRO A 97 19.39 4.30 -9.57
C PRO A 97 19.53 3.11 -8.60
N ALA A 98 19.50 1.88 -9.11
CA ALA A 98 19.69 0.67 -8.34
C ALA A 98 20.35 -0.42 -9.19
N PHE A 99 20.96 -1.40 -8.50
CA PHE A 99 21.51 -2.61 -9.09
C PHE A 99 20.99 -3.80 -8.30
N VAL A 100 20.57 -4.85 -8.99
CA VAL A 100 20.03 -6.06 -8.35
C VAL A 100 20.91 -7.25 -8.71
N ALA A 101 21.30 -8.01 -7.70
CA ALA A 101 21.92 -9.32 -7.87
C ALA A 101 20.84 -10.40 -7.74
N ARG A 102 20.72 -11.24 -8.77
CA ARG A 102 19.72 -12.32 -8.83
C ARG A 102 20.43 -13.66 -8.69
N PHE A 103 20.01 -14.45 -7.71
CA PHE A 103 20.58 -15.77 -7.39
C PHE A 103 19.61 -16.93 -7.70
N GLY A 104 18.41 -16.63 -8.21
CA GLY A 104 17.35 -17.58 -8.55
C GLY A 104 16.20 -16.90 -9.29
N GLU A 105 15.11 -17.60 -9.58
CA GLU A 105 13.97 -17.00 -10.28
C GLU A 105 13.26 -15.94 -9.44
N PHE A 106 13.01 -14.74 -10.00
CA PHE A 106 12.10 -13.78 -9.36
C PHE A 106 10.71 -14.41 -9.33
N ARG A 107 10.12 -14.46 -8.14
CA ARG A 107 8.70 -14.80 -7.99
C ARG A 107 7.92 -13.50 -8.00
N GLU A 108 6.70 -13.53 -8.53
CA GLU A 108 5.79 -12.41 -8.37
C GLU A 108 5.67 -12.07 -6.89
N ALA A 109 6.07 -10.84 -6.54
CA ALA A 109 5.93 -10.32 -5.20
C ALA A 109 4.49 -9.84 -5.06
N ARG A 110 3.77 -10.36 -4.05
CA ARG A 110 2.47 -9.80 -3.66
C ARG A 110 2.67 -8.37 -3.16
N ARG A 111 1.65 -7.54 -3.35
CA ARG A 111 1.55 -6.31 -2.57
C ARG A 111 1.40 -6.75 -1.12
N ILE A 112 2.35 -6.38 -0.26
CA ILE A 112 2.24 -6.60 1.18
C ILE A 112 1.72 -5.27 1.74
N PRO A 113 0.55 -5.23 2.40
CA PRO A 113 0.13 -4.04 3.13
C PRO A 113 1.21 -3.71 4.16
N ARG A 114 1.56 -2.43 4.37
CA ARG A 114 2.67 -2.06 5.28
C ARG A 114 2.49 -2.63 6.69
N SER A 115 1.25 -2.76 7.15
CA SER A 115 0.87 -3.35 8.43
C SER A 115 0.36 -4.81 8.35
N GLY A 116 0.20 -5.37 7.15
CA GLY A 116 -0.47 -6.65 6.93
C GLY A 116 -2.00 -6.63 6.99
N PHE A 117 -2.64 -5.51 7.36
CA PHE A 117 -4.10 -5.39 7.54
C PHE A 117 -4.71 -6.46 8.47
N GLU A 118 -3.93 -6.88 9.47
CA GLU A 118 -4.37 -7.81 10.50
C GLU A 118 -5.49 -7.19 11.37
N PRO A 119 -6.48 -7.97 11.82
CA PRO A 119 -6.62 -9.42 11.63
C PRO A 119 -7.42 -9.82 10.38
N PHE A 120 -7.84 -8.88 9.53
CA PHE A 120 -8.69 -9.17 8.37
C PHE A 120 -7.93 -9.91 7.26
N ILE A 121 -6.63 -9.68 7.15
CA ILE A 121 -5.72 -10.44 6.30
C ILE A 121 -4.61 -10.99 7.18
N LYS A 122 -4.42 -12.31 7.14
CA LYS A 122 -3.40 -13.00 7.94
C LYS A 122 -2.56 -13.91 7.07
N ASN A 123 -1.25 -13.66 7.02
CA ASN A 123 -0.31 -14.41 6.17
C ASN A 123 -0.74 -14.48 4.69
N GLY A 124 -1.36 -13.42 4.18
CA GLY A 124 -1.91 -13.37 2.82
C GLY A 124 -3.18 -14.21 2.62
N LEU A 125 -3.84 -14.65 3.68
CA LEU A 125 -5.16 -15.28 3.62
C LEU A 125 -6.21 -14.29 4.11
N PHE A 126 -7.35 -14.28 3.43
CA PHE A 126 -8.49 -13.48 3.87
C PHE A 126 -9.12 -14.14 5.08
N SER A 127 -9.16 -13.43 6.21
CA SER A 127 -9.62 -13.91 7.52
C SER A 127 -10.77 -13.07 8.03
N ALA A 128 -11.78 -12.86 7.19
CA ALA A 128 -13.00 -12.12 7.52
C ALA A 128 -14.21 -12.58 6.69
N LYS A 129 -15.40 -12.10 7.05
CA LYS A 129 -16.60 -12.12 6.21
C LYS A 129 -16.96 -10.70 5.78
N ILE A 130 -17.26 -10.50 4.50
CA ILE A 130 -17.78 -9.24 3.97
C ILE A 130 -19.30 -9.30 4.02
N ILE A 131 -19.93 -8.45 4.82
CA ILE A 131 -21.37 -8.39 4.97
C ILE A 131 -21.92 -7.21 4.18
N VAL A 132 -22.81 -7.49 3.24
CA VAL A 132 -23.44 -6.50 2.37
C VAL A 132 -24.95 -6.49 2.58
N GLY A 133 -25.59 -5.34 2.38
CA GLY A 133 -27.05 -5.28 2.39
C GLY A 133 -27.67 -6.04 1.21
N SER A 134 -28.81 -6.69 1.42
CA SER A 134 -29.56 -7.37 0.35
C SER A 134 -30.16 -6.39 -0.69
N PRO A 135 -30.10 -6.72 -1.99
CA PRO A 135 -30.72 -5.92 -3.05
C PRO A 135 -32.26 -6.04 -3.04
N ASP A 136 -32.78 -7.16 -2.51
CA ASP A 136 -34.20 -7.38 -2.33
C ASP A 136 -34.74 -6.58 -1.14
N PRO A 137 -35.90 -5.91 -1.28
CA PRO A 137 -36.58 -5.26 -0.17
C PRO A 137 -36.90 -6.25 0.95
N HIS A 138 -36.46 -5.93 2.17
CA HIS A 138 -36.77 -6.75 3.34
C HIS A 138 -36.73 -5.93 4.63
N GLY A 139 -37.25 -6.51 5.71
CA GLY A 139 -37.33 -5.84 7.01
C GLY A 139 -38.31 -4.65 7.04
N PRO A 140 -38.32 -3.89 8.15
CA PRO A 140 -39.31 -2.83 8.38
C PRO A 140 -39.20 -1.65 7.39
N GLU A 141 -37.98 -1.30 6.98
CA GLU A 141 -37.70 -0.15 6.11
C GLU A 141 -37.92 -0.47 4.62
N LYS A 142 -38.08 -1.76 4.25
CA LYS A 142 -38.17 -2.26 2.86
C LYS A 142 -37.11 -1.64 1.92
N ALA A 143 -35.94 -1.32 2.47
CA ALA A 143 -34.86 -0.69 1.73
C ALA A 143 -34.19 -1.69 0.78
N ARG A 144 -33.73 -1.20 -0.37
CA ARG A 144 -32.91 -1.95 -1.31
C ARG A 144 -31.47 -1.49 -1.20
N SER A 145 -30.55 -2.42 -1.00
CA SER A 145 -29.13 -2.14 -1.08
C SER A 145 -28.67 -2.07 -2.53
N ARG A 146 -27.77 -1.13 -2.84
CA ARG A 146 -26.99 -1.12 -4.09
C ARG A 146 -25.49 -1.27 -3.81
N ASP A 147 -25.12 -1.54 -2.57
CA ASP A 147 -23.74 -1.46 -2.08
C ASP A 147 -22.86 -2.65 -2.53
N ILE A 148 -23.45 -3.66 -3.19
CA ILE A 148 -22.74 -4.84 -3.72
C ILE A 148 -21.64 -4.43 -4.71
N THR A 149 -21.88 -3.42 -5.55
CA THR A 149 -20.86 -2.92 -6.50
C THR A 149 -19.61 -2.44 -5.76
N PHE A 150 -19.78 -1.73 -4.65
CA PHE A 150 -18.66 -1.26 -3.83
C PHE A 150 -17.94 -2.41 -3.11
N ALA A 151 -18.67 -3.46 -2.75
CA ALA A 151 -18.07 -4.66 -2.19
C ALA A 151 -17.15 -5.37 -3.20
N VAL A 152 -17.51 -5.36 -4.49
CA VAL A 152 -16.67 -5.89 -5.57
C VAL A 152 -15.39 -5.08 -5.72
N ASP A 153 -15.48 -3.75 -5.76
CA ASP A 153 -14.28 -2.88 -5.83
C ASP A 153 -13.34 -3.09 -4.64
N LEU A 154 -13.92 -3.18 -3.43
CA LEU A 154 -13.15 -3.47 -2.23
C LEU A 154 -12.51 -4.88 -2.29
N ALA A 155 -13.25 -5.89 -2.75
CA ALA A 155 -12.74 -7.25 -2.87
C ALA A 155 -11.58 -7.35 -3.86
N LEU A 156 -11.65 -6.66 -5.01
CA LEU A 156 -10.55 -6.58 -5.97
C LEU A 156 -9.31 -5.93 -5.35
N PHE A 157 -9.50 -4.82 -4.63
CA PHE A 157 -8.42 -4.16 -3.91
C PHE A 157 -7.78 -5.06 -2.86
N LEU A 158 -8.59 -5.70 -2.00
CA LEU A 158 -8.10 -6.62 -0.96
C LEU A 158 -7.41 -7.84 -1.59
N GLY A 159 -7.90 -8.33 -2.74
CA GLY A 159 -7.31 -9.40 -3.52
C GLY A 159 -5.85 -9.17 -3.89
N THR A 160 -5.42 -7.91 -4.02
CA THR A 160 -4.01 -7.56 -4.30
C THR A 160 -3.05 -7.98 -3.17
N PHE A 161 -3.57 -8.25 -1.97
CA PHE A 161 -2.81 -8.71 -0.80
C PHE A 161 -2.88 -10.23 -0.59
N LEU A 162 -3.76 -10.94 -1.31
CA LEU A 162 -4.09 -12.34 -1.03
C LEU A 162 -3.24 -13.32 -1.83
N ALA A 163 -2.99 -14.47 -1.21
CA ALA A 163 -2.37 -15.65 -1.80
C ALA A 163 -3.38 -16.51 -2.57
N LYS A 164 -4.52 -16.68 -1.93
CA LYS A 164 -5.63 -17.56 -2.30
C LYS A 164 -6.85 -17.13 -1.51
N VAL A 165 -8.01 -17.48 -2.04
CA VAL A 165 -9.31 -17.35 -1.36
C VAL A 165 -9.86 -18.76 -1.20
N GLU A 166 -10.12 -19.19 0.02
CA GLU A 166 -10.49 -20.59 0.31
C GLU A 166 -11.99 -20.87 0.20
N ALA A 167 -12.83 -19.84 0.39
CA ALA A 167 -14.28 -19.98 0.41
C ALA A 167 -14.97 -18.65 0.06
N PRO A 168 -16.27 -18.68 -0.26
CA PRO A 168 -17.08 -17.48 -0.35
C PRO A 168 -16.96 -16.65 0.93
N ALA A 169 -16.52 -15.41 0.76
CA ALA A 169 -16.29 -14.45 1.84
C ALA A 169 -17.44 -13.45 2.00
N VAL A 170 -18.23 -13.25 0.95
CA VAL A 170 -19.33 -12.28 0.92
C VAL A 170 -20.63 -12.96 1.33
N ILE A 171 -21.38 -12.33 2.24
CA ILE A 171 -22.66 -12.81 2.75
C ILE A 171 -23.64 -11.63 2.77
N GLU A 172 -24.88 -11.84 2.32
CA GLU A 172 -25.94 -10.85 2.49
C GLU A 172 -26.36 -10.76 3.96
N ASP A 173 -26.67 -9.56 4.44
CA ASP A 173 -27.05 -9.30 5.82
C ASP A 173 -28.30 -10.10 6.28
N LYS A 174 -29.19 -10.48 5.36
CA LYS A 174 -30.35 -11.34 5.65
C LYS A 174 -29.97 -12.81 5.88
N ASP A 175 -28.83 -13.25 5.35
CA ASP A 175 -28.37 -14.65 5.37
C ASP A 175 -27.31 -14.92 6.44
N THR A 176 -26.87 -13.90 7.18
CA THR A 176 -25.88 -14.05 8.25
C THR A 176 -26.37 -14.93 9.39
N ARG A 177 -25.51 -15.84 9.84
CA ARG A 177 -25.74 -16.71 11.00
C ARG A 177 -24.85 -16.32 12.17
N SER A 178 -25.17 -16.80 13.37
CA SER A 178 -24.37 -16.56 14.57
C SER A 178 -22.92 -17.07 14.45
N GLU A 179 -22.69 -18.11 13.65
CA GLU A 179 -21.34 -18.60 13.33
C GLU A 179 -20.55 -17.62 12.44
N ASP A 180 -21.21 -16.98 11.47
CA ASP A 180 -20.58 -15.98 10.60
C ASP A 180 -20.17 -14.76 11.39
N LEU A 181 -21.05 -14.27 12.27
CA LEU A 181 -20.84 -13.06 13.08
C LEU A 181 -19.66 -13.19 14.07
N ARG A 182 -19.24 -14.42 14.43
CA ARG A 182 -18.08 -14.66 15.30
C ARG A 182 -16.73 -14.47 14.61
N ASN A 183 -16.70 -14.34 13.28
CA ASN A 183 -15.48 -14.05 12.52
C ASN A 183 -15.09 -12.56 12.63
N ASN A 184 -13.94 -12.19 12.05
CA ASN A 184 -13.73 -10.78 11.72
C ASN A 184 -14.74 -10.38 10.64
N LEU A 185 -15.28 -9.16 10.73
CA LEU A 185 -16.34 -8.69 9.84
C LEU A 185 -15.91 -7.43 9.09
N ILE A 186 -16.15 -7.38 7.80
CA ILE A 186 -16.11 -6.17 7.00
C ILE A 186 -17.55 -5.86 6.58
N VAL A 187 -18.15 -4.83 7.15
CA VAL A 187 -19.55 -4.49 6.91
C VAL A 187 -19.62 -3.28 5.98
N ILE A 188 -20.36 -3.42 4.89
CA ILE A 188 -20.52 -2.38 3.88
C ILE A 188 -21.99 -1.95 3.83
N GLY A 189 -22.20 -0.64 3.84
CA GLY A 189 -23.51 -0.02 3.75
C GLY A 189 -24.04 0.50 5.09
N GLY A 190 -24.99 1.43 5.00
CA GLY A 190 -25.56 2.10 6.16
C GLY A 190 -26.56 1.23 6.94
N PRO A 191 -26.98 1.66 8.15
CA PRO A 191 -27.87 0.90 9.04
C PRO A 191 -29.29 0.69 8.50
N VAL A 192 -29.65 1.38 7.41
CA VAL A 192 -30.93 1.23 6.72
C VAL A 192 -30.91 0.01 5.80
N THR A 193 -29.78 -0.24 5.12
CA THR A 193 -29.63 -1.28 4.11
C THR A 193 -28.88 -2.51 4.64
N ASN A 194 -28.21 -2.41 5.79
CA ASN A 194 -27.43 -3.50 6.38
C ASN A 194 -27.79 -3.68 7.87
N LYS A 195 -28.42 -4.81 8.20
CA LYS A 195 -28.82 -5.15 9.58
C LYS A 195 -27.65 -5.29 10.54
N VAL A 196 -26.54 -5.87 10.10
CA VAL A 196 -25.34 -6.01 10.94
C VAL A 196 -24.79 -4.63 11.28
N MET A 197 -24.76 -3.69 10.32
CA MET A 197 -24.40 -2.31 10.59
C MET A 197 -25.30 -1.68 11.67
N LYS A 198 -26.62 -1.90 11.58
CA LYS A 198 -27.58 -1.41 12.59
C LYS A 198 -27.28 -1.96 13.99
N MET A 199 -26.91 -3.24 14.10
CA MET A 199 -26.58 -3.88 15.39
C MET A 199 -25.31 -3.32 16.03
N VAL A 200 -24.30 -2.97 15.22
CA VAL A 200 -23.00 -2.52 15.73
C VAL A 200 -22.86 -1.01 15.88
N ASN A 201 -23.79 -0.22 15.31
CA ASN A 201 -23.72 1.24 15.22
C ASN A 201 -23.32 1.93 16.54
N GLU A 202 -23.94 1.56 17.66
CA GLU A 202 -23.67 2.18 18.96
C GLU A 202 -22.34 1.78 19.60
N LYS A 203 -21.63 0.80 19.03
CA LYS A 203 -20.32 0.33 19.52
C LYS A 203 -19.15 0.93 18.76
N LEU A 204 -19.41 1.70 17.70
CA LEU A 204 -18.38 2.29 16.86
C LEU A 204 -17.88 3.63 17.41
N PRO A 205 -16.62 4.00 17.14
CA PRO A 205 -16.07 5.31 17.49
C PRO A 205 -16.72 6.47 16.70
N VAL A 206 -17.33 6.15 15.56
CA VAL A 206 -18.15 7.04 14.73
C VAL A 206 -19.40 6.28 14.31
N ARG A 207 -20.57 6.92 14.39
CA ARG A 207 -21.87 6.23 14.25
C ARG A 207 -22.92 7.09 13.57
N PHE A 208 -24.01 6.47 13.16
CA PHE A 208 -25.19 7.16 12.69
C PHE A 208 -26.12 7.54 13.85
N ASP A 209 -26.68 8.74 13.83
CA ASP A 209 -27.79 9.12 14.72
C ASP A 209 -29.16 8.66 14.18
N ALA A 210 -30.23 8.97 14.91
CA ALA A 210 -31.60 8.67 14.48
C ALA A 210 -32.01 9.37 13.17
N LYS A 211 -31.35 10.48 12.82
CA LYS A 211 -31.53 11.22 11.56
C LYS A 211 -30.55 10.77 10.47
N LYS A 212 -29.79 9.70 10.72
CA LYS A 212 -28.78 9.12 9.83
C LYS A 212 -27.59 10.08 9.56
N ASN A 213 -27.39 11.10 10.38
CA ASN A 213 -26.17 11.90 10.35
C ASN A 213 -25.03 11.10 10.95
N ILE A 214 -23.82 11.32 10.45
CA ILE A 214 -22.62 10.69 11.01
C ILE A 214 -22.14 11.56 12.17
N ILE A 215 -21.93 10.94 13.33
CA ILE A 215 -21.50 11.60 14.56
C ILE A 215 -20.17 11.00 15.02
N SER A 216 -19.15 11.86 15.12
CA SER A 216 -17.91 11.58 15.87
C SER A 216 -17.97 12.29 17.23
N LYS A 217 -16.93 12.17 18.07
CA LYS A 217 -16.92 12.78 19.42
C LYS A 217 -17.18 14.29 19.41
N ASN A 218 -16.71 15.00 18.37
CA ASN A 218 -16.69 16.46 18.35
C ASN A 218 -17.46 17.08 17.18
N LYS A 219 -17.95 16.26 16.24
CA LYS A 219 -18.50 16.75 14.97
C LYS A 219 -19.71 15.94 14.52
N VAL A 220 -20.60 16.61 13.80
CA VAL A 220 -21.77 16.02 13.14
C VAL A 220 -21.72 16.34 11.66
N TYR A 221 -21.78 15.30 10.84
CA TYR A 221 -21.71 15.38 9.38
C TYR A 221 -23.07 15.05 8.80
N LYS A 222 -23.62 15.99 8.03
CA LYS A 222 -25.01 15.95 7.56
C LYS A 222 -25.13 15.77 6.04
N ASN A 223 -24.05 15.91 5.28
CA ASN A 223 -24.12 15.81 3.83
C ASN A 223 -24.36 14.35 3.41
N ASP A 224 -25.12 14.15 2.34
CA ASP A 224 -25.51 12.80 1.89
C ASP A 224 -24.32 12.02 1.31
N ASP A 225 -23.32 12.75 0.80
CA ASP A 225 -22.05 12.22 0.28
C ASP A 225 -21.01 11.98 1.37
N CYS A 226 -21.37 12.19 2.64
CA CYS A 226 -20.51 11.81 3.75
C CYS A 226 -20.59 10.31 4.03
N GLY A 227 -19.42 9.73 4.28
CA GLY A 227 -19.27 8.36 4.76
C GLY A 227 -18.14 8.25 5.76
N PHE A 228 -17.97 7.06 6.32
CA PHE A 228 -16.88 6.77 7.24
C PHE A 228 -16.36 5.36 7.08
N ILE A 229 -15.12 5.21 7.53
CA ILE A 229 -14.44 3.93 7.77
C ILE A 229 -14.22 3.84 9.27
N ALA A 230 -14.59 2.74 9.92
CA ALA A 230 -14.39 2.56 11.36
C ALA A 230 -13.95 1.14 11.70
N LYS A 231 -12.98 1.00 12.60
CA LYS A 231 -12.56 -0.27 13.19
C LYS A 231 -12.91 -0.32 14.67
N ALA A 232 -13.41 -1.46 15.11
CA ALA A 232 -13.73 -1.72 16.52
C ALA A 232 -13.58 -3.20 16.85
N ASP A 233 -13.70 -3.53 18.14
CA ASP A 233 -13.94 -4.90 18.57
C ASP A 233 -15.33 -5.36 18.12
N SER A 234 -15.42 -6.62 17.66
CA SER A 234 -16.71 -7.20 17.30
C SER A 234 -17.55 -7.38 18.57
N PRO A 235 -18.81 -6.91 18.59
CA PRO A 235 -19.70 -7.19 19.73
C PRO A 235 -20.20 -8.64 19.75
N PHE A 236 -19.86 -9.44 18.74
CA PHE A 236 -20.35 -10.82 18.57
C PHE A 236 -19.35 -11.89 19.01
N GLY A 237 -18.13 -11.51 19.41
CA GLY A 237 -17.08 -12.45 19.78
C GLY A 237 -15.70 -11.80 19.82
N PRO A 238 -14.62 -12.60 19.85
CA PRO A 238 -13.25 -12.10 19.98
C PRO A 238 -12.69 -11.45 18.69
N GLY A 239 -13.45 -11.41 17.60
CA GLY A 239 -13.04 -10.84 16.32
C GLY A 239 -13.02 -9.31 16.30
N LYS A 240 -12.58 -8.75 15.17
CA LYS A 240 -12.65 -7.30 14.86
C LYS A 240 -13.72 -7.01 13.82
N ILE A 241 -14.21 -5.79 13.82
CA ILE A 241 -15.12 -5.29 12.78
C ILE A 241 -14.51 -4.06 12.10
N LEU A 242 -14.59 -4.04 10.77
CA LEU A 242 -14.39 -2.88 9.91
C LEU A 242 -15.74 -2.51 9.31
N VAL A 243 -16.15 -1.27 9.48
CA VAL A 243 -17.34 -0.72 8.86
C VAL A 243 -16.92 0.27 7.80
N ILE A 244 -17.50 0.18 6.61
CA ILE A 244 -17.38 1.16 5.54
C ILE A 244 -18.80 1.55 5.11
N ALA A 245 -19.26 2.71 5.55
CA ALA A 245 -20.67 3.08 5.43
C ALA A 245 -20.87 4.56 5.16
N GLY A 246 -21.89 4.88 4.35
CA GLY A 246 -22.33 6.24 4.08
C GLY A 246 -23.69 6.56 4.67
N LYS A 247 -23.97 7.87 4.77
CA LYS A 247 -25.33 8.35 5.05
C LYS A 247 -26.30 7.92 3.94
N ARG A 248 -25.84 8.01 2.69
CA ARG A 248 -26.50 7.45 1.50
C ARG A 248 -25.52 6.64 0.67
N TYR A 249 -26.02 6.11 -0.45
CA TYR A 249 -25.26 5.38 -1.45
C TYR A 249 -23.97 6.11 -1.88
N SER A 250 -24.05 7.41 -2.16
CA SER A 250 -22.89 8.24 -2.53
C SER A 250 -21.86 8.33 -1.39
N GLY A 251 -22.29 8.47 -0.14
CA GLY A 251 -21.41 8.40 1.02
C GLY A 251 -20.71 7.05 1.18
N THR A 252 -21.39 5.92 0.90
CA THR A 252 -20.77 4.59 0.96
C THR A 252 -19.73 4.45 -0.15
N LYS A 253 -20.06 4.92 -1.37
CA LYS A 253 -19.12 5.01 -2.50
C LYS A 253 -17.87 5.80 -2.11
N ALA A 254 -18.05 6.98 -1.51
CA ALA A 254 -16.96 7.83 -1.07
C ALA A 254 -16.07 7.13 -0.03
N ALA A 255 -16.66 6.43 0.95
CA ALA A 255 -15.91 5.71 1.97
C ALA A 255 -15.09 4.55 1.38
N VAL A 256 -15.65 3.76 0.46
CA VAL A 256 -14.92 2.68 -0.24
C VAL A 256 -13.81 3.27 -1.11
N LEU A 257 -14.10 4.32 -1.88
CA LEU A 257 -13.11 4.99 -2.71
C LEU A 257 -11.95 5.56 -1.89
N ALA A 258 -12.24 6.15 -0.73
CA ALA A 258 -11.23 6.62 0.21
C ALA A 258 -10.34 5.48 0.69
N PHE A 259 -10.95 4.37 1.10
CA PHE A 259 -10.26 3.21 1.62
C PHE A 259 -9.28 2.63 0.59
N ILE A 260 -9.69 2.56 -0.68
CA ILE A 260 -8.85 2.04 -1.77
C ILE A 260 -7.72 3.01 -2.11
N ARG A 261 -8.01 4.31 -2.31
CA ARG A 261 -7.04 5.30 -2.78
C ARG A 261 -6.08 5.79 -1.69
N HIS A 262 -6.53 5.78 -0.44
CA HIS A 262 -5.78 6.30 0.71
C HIS A 262 -5.56 5.23 1.77
N PHE A 263 -5.49 3.96 1.37
CA PHE A 263 -5.34 2.81 2.27
C PHE A 263 -4.21 3.01 3.30
N ASP A 264 -3.01 3.40 2.86
CA ASP A 264 -1.84 3.57 3.72
C ASP A 264 -2.05 4.62 4.84
N SER A 265 -2.92 5.63 4.62
CA SER A 265 -3.23 6.65 5.63
C SER A 265 -4.42 6.28 6.52
N ILE A 266 -5.22 5.28 6.13
CA ILE A 266 -6.43 4.83 6.82
C ILE A 266 -6.17 3.55 7.63
N GLU A 267 -5.33 2.63 7.15
CA GLU A 267 -5.17 1.27 7.69
C GLU A 267 -4.85 1.24 9.19
N ASN A 268 -4.20 2.28 9.72
CA ASN A 268 -3.78 2.37 11.13
C ASN A 268 -4.69 3.27 12.00
N LYS A 269 -5.67 3.97 11.41
CA LYS A 269 -6.62 4.82 12.16
C LYS A 269 -7.75 4.00 12.76
N ASN A 270 -8.33 4.43 13.89
CA ASN A 270 -9.54 3.79 14.44
C ASN A 270 -10.78 4.13 13.62
N PHE A 271 -10.85 5.35 13.09
CA PHE A 271 -11.87 5.74 12.14
C PHE A 271 -11.36 6.86 11.23
N THR A 272 -12.06 7.06 10.12
CA THR A 272 -11.89 8.17 9.19
C THR A 272 -13.27 8.60 8.71
N VAL A 273 -13.56 9.90 8.73
CA VAL A 273 -14.77 10.46 8.11
C VAL A 273 -14.38 11.13 6.80
N VAL A 274 -15.17 10.91 5.76
CA VAL A 274 -14.90 11.38 4.41
C VAL A 274 -16.12 12.02 3.78
N GLU A 275 -15.88 12.77 2.73
CA GLU A 275 -16.90 13.35 1.86
C GLU A 275 -16.55 13.07 0.41
N GLY A 276 -17.52 12.57 -0.34
CA GLY A 276 -17.42 12.40 -1.78
C GLY A 276 -17.39 13.75 -2.49
N LEU A 277 -16.58 13.83 -3.54
CA LEU A 277 -16.54 14.96 -4.45
C LEU A 277 -16.93 14.49 -5.84
N ASP A 278 -17.68 15.33 -6.53
CA ASP A 278 -18.01 15.21 -7.95
C ASP A 278 -17.22 16.32 -8.67
N ASN A 279 -16.03 15.98 -9.18
CA ASN A 279 -15.11 16.96 -9.75
C ASN A 279 -15.44 17.30 -11.21
N ASP A 280 -16.03 16.37 -11.95
CA ASP A 280 -16.42 16.55 -13.35
C ASP A 280 -17.90 16.93 -13.55
N GLY A 281 -18.70 16.89 -12.48
CA GLY A 281 -20.05 17.41 -12.43
C GLY A 281 -21.10 16.46 -13.03
N ASP A 282 -20.78 15.17 -13.16
CA ASP A 282 -21.68 14.18 -13.78
C ASP A 282 -22.67 13.55 -12.78
N GLY A 283 -22.58 13.92 -11.50
CA GLY A 283 -23.40 13.39 -10.41
C GLY A 283 -22.84 12.12 -9.77
N GLU A 284 -21.69 11.63 -10.20
CA GLU A 284 -21.00 10.48 -9.62
C GLU A 284 -19.81 10.91 -8.77
N ILE A 285 -19.62 10.22 -7.64
CA ILE A 285 -18.43 10.48 -6.81
C ILE A 285 -17.19 9.94 -7.52
N ASP A 286 -16.28 10.83 -7.90
CA ASP A 286 -15.01 10.56 -8.57
C ASP A 286 -13.78 10.96 -7.73
N GLY A 287 -14.00 11.75 -6.67
CA GLY A 287 -13.01 12.21 -5.71
C GLY A 287 -13.46 12.03 -4.26
N VAL A 288 -12.50 12.13 -3.35
CA VAL A 288 -12.79 12.03 -1.92
C VAL A 288 -11.93 13.03 -1.14
N ARG A 289 -12.54 13.66 -0.14
CA ARG A 289 -11.86 14.48 0.86
C ARG A 289 -11.98 13.83 2.24
N ILE A 290 -10.85 13.72 2.95
CA ILE A 290 -10.83 13.29 4.36
C ILE A 290 -11.20 14.49 5.24
N LEU A 291 -12.20 14.32 6.11
CA LEU A 291 -12.68 15.35 7.04
C LEU A 291 -12.16 15.17 8.47
N GLU A 292 -11.86 13.93 8.86
CA GLU A 292 -11.29 13.50 10.15
C GLU A 292 -10.56 12.15 9.94
#